data_AF-A0A2D7K0M4-F1
#
_entry.id   AF-A0A2D7K0M4-F1
#
_cell.length_a   1.000
_cell.length_b   1.000
_cell.length_c   1.000
_cell.angle_alpha   90.00
_cell.angle_beta   90.00
_cell.angle_gamma   90.00
#
_symmetry.space_group_name_H-M   'P 1'
#
loop_
_entity.id
_entity.type
_entity.pdbx_description
1 polymer ?
#
loop_
_entity_poly.entity_id
_entity_poly.type
_entity_poly.pdbx_seq_one_letter_code
_entity_poly.pdbx_strand_id
1 'polypeptide(L)'
;MAYQSQYPPHSWGLYLGQWERYFGDINSPGDMEKMHQRSPINLVAQMQAAALMVAGKRDPVVGFEQTERFITKAKDLGKNIDSLIFEDEGHGIDKWQYKIRHARRIEDFSR
;
A
#
# COMPACT_ATOMS: atom_id res chain seq x y z
N MET A 1 8.08 -10.75 -0.33
CA MET A 1 6.72 -10.96 -0.88
C MET A 1 6.62 -10.25 -2.21
N ALA A 2 6.07 -10.91 -3.23
CA ALA A 2 6.02 -10.36 -4.59
C ALA A 2 4.79 -9.50 -4.87
N TYR A 3 3.65 -9.79 -4.24
CA TYR A 3 2.37 -9.09 -4.44
C TYR A 3 1.50 -9.18 -3.18
N GLN A 4 0.47 -8.32 -3.10
CA GLN A 4 -0.33 -8.07 -1.89
C GLN A 4 -1.07 -9.31 -1.35
N SER A 5 -1.63 -10.11 -2.24
CA SER A 5 -2.46 -11.29 -1.95
C SER A 5 -1.66 -12.56 -1.67
N GLN A 6 -0.34 -12.49 -1.64
CA GLN A 6 0.46 -13.63 -1.18
C GLN A 6 0.17 -13.93 0.31
N TYR A 7 -0.34 -12.96 1.06
CA TYR A 7 -0.72 -13.08 2.48
C TYR A 7 -1.94 -12.18 2.77
N PRO A 8 -3.16 -12.59 2.35
CA PRO A 8 -4.35 -11.78 2.54
C PRO A 8 -4.71 -11.73 4.04
N PRO A 9 -5.08 -10.56 4.58
CA PRO A 9 -5.56 -10.48 5.96
C PRO A 9 -6.87 -11.26 6.12
N HIS A 10 -7.13 -11.75 7.34
CA HIS A 10 -8.31 -12.57 7.63
C HIS A 10 -9.65 -11.87 7.27
N SER A 11 -9.68 -10.53 7.33
CA SER A 11 -10.81 -9.69 6.95
C SER A 11 -11.25 -9.84 5.49
N TRP A 12 -10.42 -10.40 4.62
CA TRP A 12 -10.75 -10.63 3.21
C TRP A 12 -11.58 -11.89 2.96
N GLY A 13 -11.79 -12.74 3.97
CA GLY A 13 -12.31 -14.12 3.82
C GLY A 13 -13.47 -14.31 2.85
N LEU A 14 -14.56 -13.53 2.96
CA LEU A 14 -15.73 -13.65 2.07
C LEU A 14 -15.61 -12.89 0.74
N TYR A 15 -14.59 -12.04 0.61
CA TYR A 15 -14.36 -11.16 -0.54
C TYR A 15 -13.26 -11.67 -1.49
N LEU A 16 -12.63 -12.81 -1.18
CA LEU A 16 -11.55 -13.39 -2.00
C LEU A 16 -11.98 -13.62 -3.44
N GLY A 17 -13.19 -14.14 -3.70
CA GLY A 17 -13.67 -14.31 -5.07
C GLY A 17 -13.89 -12.99 -5.83
N GLN A 18 -14.19 -11.90 -5.13
CA GLN A 18 -14.23 -10.56 -5.75
C GLN A 18 -12.81 -10.06 -6.02
N TRP A 19 -11.89 -10.27 -5.08
CA TRP A 19 -10.49 -9.91 -5.22
C TRP A 19 -9.84 -10.64 -6.41
N GLU A 20 -10.04 -11.95 -6.53
CA GLU A 20 -9.56 -12.78 -7.64
C GLU A 20 -10.12 -12.33 -8.98
N ARG A 21 -11.39 -11.90 -9.03
CA ARG A 21 -11.99 -11.34 -10.25
C ARG A 21 -11.23 -10.12 -10.77
N TYR A 22 -10.69 -9.28 -9.89
CA TYR A 22 -9.99 -8.05 -10.28
C TYR A 22 -8.49 -8.23 -10.44
N PHE A 23 -7.87 -9.08 -9.62
CA PHE A 23 -6.42 -9.19 -9.55
C PHE A 23 -5.86 -10.52 -10.06
N GLY A 24 -6.70 -11.55 -10.17
CA GLY A 24 -6.33 -12.89 -10.64
C GLY A 24 -6.32 -13.94 -9.53
N ASP A 25 -6.35 -15.22 -9.92
CA ASP A 25 -6.27 -16.36 -9.02
C ASP A 25 -4.80 -16.72 -8.73
N ILE A 26 -4.44 -16.81 -7.45
CA ILE A 26 -3.09 -17.20 -7.01
C ILE A 26 -2.75 -18.66 -7.34
N ASN A 27 -3.74 -19.49 -7.65
CA ASN A 27 -3.57 -20.87 -8.08
C ASN A 27 -3.42 -21.00 -9.60
N SER A 28 -3.60 -19.91 -10.34
CA SER A 28 -3.42 -19.81 -11.79
C SER A 28 -2.02 -19.25 -12.11
N PRO A 29 -1.09 -20.04 -12.66
CA PRO A 29 0.27 -19.56 -12.95
C PRO A 29 0.31 -18.33 -13.87
N GLY A 30 -0.61 -18.26 -14.84
CA GLY A 30 -0.70 -17.13 -15.76
C GLY A 30 -1.17 -15.85 -15.07
N ASP A 31 -2.01 -15.95 -14.05
CA ASP A 31 -2.46 -14.79 -13.28
C ASP A 31 -1.45 -14.38 -12.22
N MET A 32 -0.76 -15.33 -11.59
CA MET A 32 0.40 -15.04 -10.75
C MET A 32 1.46 -14.22 -11.48
N GLU A 33 1.78 -14.56 -12.73
CA GLU A 33 2.77 -13.82 -13.53
C GLU A 33 2.30 -12.38 -13.77
N LYS A 34 1.02 -12.17 -14.14
CA LYS A 34 0.46 -10.83 -14.31
C LYS A 34 0.49 -10.03 -13.01
N MET A 35 0.16 -10.67 -11.88
CA MET A 35 0.21 -10.06 -10.55
C MET A 35 1.64 -9.65 -10.20
N HIS A 36 2.62 -10.50 -10.49
CA HIS A 36 4.03 -10.21 -10.27
C HIS A 36 4.51 -9.00 -11.08
N GLN A 37 4.14 -8.96 -12.37
CA GLN A 37 4.51 -7.87 -13.29
C GLN A 37 3.87 -6.53 -12.92
N ARG A 38 2.66 -6.53 -12.36
CA ARG A 38 1.89 -5.32 -12.03
C ARG A 38 2.05 -4.87 -10.58
N SER A 39 2.66 -5.68 -9.73
CA SER A 39 2.80 -5.40 -8.32
C SER A 39 3.67 -4.15 -8.08
N PRO A 40 3.17 -3.10 -7.39
CA PRO A 40 3.92 -1.87 -7.17
C PRO A 40 5.27 -2.09 -6.50
N ILE A 41 5.38 -3.02 -5.55
CA ILE A 41 6.63 -3.31 -4.86
C ILE A 41 7.72 -3.80 -5.81
N ASN A 42 7.36 -4.48 -6.91
CA ASN A 42 8.31 -4.94 -7.94
C ASN A 42 8.74 -3.82 -8.88
N LEU A 43 7.96 -2.74 -8.96
CA LEU A 43 8.18 -1.61 -9.85
C LEU A 43 8.81 -0.39 -9.16
N VAL A 44 9.14 -0.48 -7.86
CA VAL A 44 9.76 0.63 -7.09
C VAL A 44 11.00 1.20 -7.77
N ALA A 45 11.84 0.35 -8.36
CA ALA A 45 13.04 0.80 -9.07
C ALA A 45 12.72 1.73 -10.26
N GLN A 46 11.51 1.64 -10.82
CA GLN A 46 11.02 2.44 -11.93
C GLN A 46 10.34 3.74 -11.47
N MET A 47 10.20 3.99 -10.16
CA MET A 47 9.68 5.26 -9.66
C MET A 47 10.55 6.43 -10.12
N GLN A 48 9.90 7.42 -10.72
CA GLN A 48 10.50 8.67 -11.22
C GLN A 48 10.01 9.89 -10.46
N ALA A 49 8.73 9.90 -10.06
CA ALA A 49 8.14 10.98 -9.29
C ALA A 49 8.36 10.79 -7.79
N ALA A 50 8.38 11.92 -7.07
CA ALA A 50 8.26 11.91 -5.62
C ALA A 50 6.91 11.33 -5.21
N ALA A 51 6.86 10.55 -4.13
CA ALA A 51 5.62 10.00 -3.59
C ALA A 51 5.48 10.28 -2.08
N LEU A 52 4.26 10.63 -1.65
CA LEU A 52 3.87 10.67 -0.24
C LEU A 52 3.01 9.45 0.08
N MET A 53 3.50 8.58 0.96
CA MET A 53 2.78 7.42 1.44
C MET A 53 1.99 7.75 2.71
N VAL A 54 0.68 7.48 2.73
CA VAL A 54 -0.19 7.76 3.88
C VAL A 54 -0.85 6.46 4.32
N ALA A 55 -0.75 6.12 5.61
CA ALA A 55 -1.39 4.92 6.15
C ALA A 55 -1.67 5.01 7.65
N GLY A 56 -2.68 4.27 8.10
CA GLY A 56 -2.93 3.98 9.51
C GLY A 56 -2.32 2.64 9.93
N LYS A 57 -1.72 2.56 11.12
CA LYS A 57 -1.17 1.30 11.64
C LYS A 57 -2.22 0.29 12.07
N ARG A 58 -3.45 0.74 12.32
CA ARG A 58 -4.57 -0.11 12.76
C ARG A 58 -5.51 -0.46 11.62
N ASP A 59 -5.04 -0.37 10.36
CA ASP A 59 -5.84 -0.71 9.19
C ASP A 59 -6.23 -2.20 9.22
N PRO A 60 -7.52 -2.54 9.41
CA PRO A 60 -7.96 -3.93 9.45
C PRO A 60 -8.18 -4.52 8.05
N VAL A 61 -8.12 -3.68 7.00
CA VAL A 61 -8.39 -4.05 5.61
C VAL A 61 -7.09 -4.34 4.87
N VAL A 62 -6.06 -3.49 5.04
CA VAL A 62 -4.75 -3.66 4.41
C VAL A 62 -3.66 -3.59 5.48
N GLY A 63 -2.99 -4.72 5.72
CA GLY A 63 -1.95 -4.80 6.76
C GLY A 63 -0.84 -3.75 6.55
N PHE A 64 -0.46 -3.08 7.64
CA PHE A 64 0.54 -2.02 7.64
C PHE A 64 1.91 -2.47 7.11
N GLU A 65 2.20 -3.77 7.21
CA GLU A 65 3.42 -4.39 6.69
C GLU A 65 3.57 -4.20 5.17
N GLN A 66 2.48 -4.01 4.43
CA GLN A 66 2.52 -3.67 3.00
C GLN A 66 3.13 -2.29 2.78
N THR A 67 2.64 -1.31 3.54
CA THR A 67 3.12 0.08 3.51
C THR A 67 4.58 0.15 3.96
N GLU A 68 4.91 -0.47 5.09
CA GLU A 68 6.27 -0.47 5.64
C GLU A 68 7.27 -1.04 4.63
N ARG A 69 6.99 -2.21 4.04
CA ARG A 69 7.88 -2.82 3.05
C ARG A 69 8.07 -1.96 1.81
N PHE A 70 7.02 -1.30 1.33
CA PHE A 70 7.13 -0.42 0.17
C PHE A 70 8.00 0.79 0.47
N ILE A 71 7.79 1.45 1.62
CA ILE A 71 8.60 2.59 2.07
C ILE A 71 10.07 2.17 2.22
N THR A 72 10.34 1.05 2.90
CA THR A 72 11.70 0.55 3.10
C THR A 72 12.38 0.27 1.77
N LYS A 73 11.74 -0.49 0.86
CA LYS A 73 12.31 -0.78 -0.46
C LYS A 73 12.58 0.49 -1.28
N ALA A 74 11.68 1.47 -1.23
CA ALA A 74 11.86 2.73 -1.93
C ALA A 74 13.03 3.54 -1.36
N LYS A 75 13.17 3.60 -0.03
CA LYS A 75 14.31 4.25 0.64
C LYS A 75 15.63 3.55 0.33
N ASP A 76 15.67 2.22 0.38
CA ASP A 76 16.87 1.42 0.08
C ASP A 76 17.36 1.64 -1.36
N LEU A 77 16.44 1.89 -2.29
CA LEU A 77 16.74 2.21 -3.69
C LEU A 77 16.97 3.71 -3.94
N GLY A 78 17.06 4.52 -2.89
CA GLY A 78 17.29 5.97 -2.98
C GLY A 78 16.15 6.73 -3.67
N LYS A 79 14.93 6.19 -3.67
CA LYS A 79 13.76 6.84 -4.28
C LYS A 79 13.24 7.96 -3.39
N ASN A 80 12.71 9.00 -4.03
CA ASN A 80 12.08 10.12 -3.33
C ASN A 80 10.71 9.69 -2.80
N ILE A 81 10.70 9.15 -1.59
CA ILE A 81 9.49 8.75 -0.89
C ILE A 81 9.46 9.37 0.49
N ASP A 82 8.30 9.92 0.82
CA ASP A 82 8.00 10.44 2.13
C ASP A 82 6.77 9.71 2.71
N SER A 83 6.55 9.84 4.01
CA SER A 83 5.49 9.10 4.69
C SER A 83 4.79 9.89 5.79
N LEU A 84 3.46 9.74 5.88
CA LEU A 84 2.63 10.20 6.98
C LEU A 84 1.90 8.99 7.58
N ILE A 85 2.42 8.48 8.68
CA ILE A 85 1.88 7.29 9.35
C ILE A 85 1.10 7.70 10.60
N PHE A 86 -0.13 7.19 10.72
CA PHE A 86 -1.01 7.42 11.86
C PHE A 86 -1.05 6.18 12.76
N GLU A 87 -0.58 6.30 14.01
CA GLU A 87 -0.52 5.18 14.97
C GLU A 87 -1.91 4.66 15.40
N ASP A 88 -2.92 5.53 15.40
CA ASP A 88 -4.26 5.23 15.93
C ASP A 88 -5.36 5.18 14.87
N GLU A 89 -5.03 5.34 13.59
CA GLU A 89 -6.01 5.30 12.49
C GLU A 89 -6.00 3.94 11.79
N GLY A 90 -7.12 3.63 11.14
CA GLY A 90 -7.33 2.42 10.36
C GLY A 90 -7.15 2.66 8.86
N HIS A 91 -8.13 2.17 8.07
CA HIS A 91 -8.12 2.27 6.61
C HIS A 91 -8.37 3.71 6.10
N GLY A 92 -9.14 4.48 6.86
CA GLY A 92 -9.38 5.89 6.63
C GLY A 92 -8.73 6.76 7.70
N ILE A 93 -8.90 8.07 7.57
CA ILE A 93 -8.54 9.05 8.59
C ILE A 93 -9.83 9.55 9.22
N ASP A 94 -10.16 9.09 10.42
CA ASP A 94 -11.44 9.40 11.07
C ASP A 94 -11.35 10.68 11.90
N LYS A 95 -10.26 10.87 12.66
CA LYS A 95 -10.09 12.04 13.54
C LYS A 95 -9.93 13.32 12.72
N TRP A 96 -10.74 14.34 12.98
CA TRP A 96 -10.71 15.60 12.24
C TRP A 96 -9.35 16.32 12.33
N GLN A 97 -8.66 16.21 13.46
CA GLN A 97 -7.31 16.77 13.63
C GLN A 97 -6.31 16.13 12.67
N TYR A 98 -6.46 14.82 12.44
CA TYR A 98 -5.60 14.08 11.52
C TYR A 98 -5.96 14.36 10.07
N LYS A 99 -7.23 14.64 9.76
CA LYS A 99 -7.64 15.15 8.44
C LYS A 99 -6.95 16.49 8.12
N ILE A 100 -6.89 17.41 9.08
CA ILE A 100 -6.17 18.68 8.91
C ILE A 100 -4.67 18.44 8.73
N ARG A 101 -4.07 17.58 9.57
CA ARG A 101 -2.65 17.20 9.44
C ARG A 101 -2.34 16.61 8.06
N HIS A 102 -3.20 15.73 7.58
CA HIS A 102 -3.09 15.12 6.25
C HIS A 102 -3.18 16.17 5.14
N ALA A 103 -4.19 17.04 5.18
CA ALA A 103 -4.36 18.11 4.20
C ALA A 103 -3.12 19.03 4.17
N ARG A 104 -2.62 19.43 5.33
CA ARG A 104 -1.41 20.25 5.42
C ARG A 104 -0.18 19.52 4.86
N ARG A 105 -0.05 18.24 5.15
CA ARG A 105 1.07 17.42 4.67
C ARG A 105 1.08 17.27 3.16
N ILE A 106 -0.09 17.14 2.53
CA ILE A 106 -0.25 17.13 1.08
C ILE A 106 0.19 18.49 0.50
N GLU A 107 -0.26 19.59 1.09
CA GLU A 107 0.13 20.93 0.64
C GLU A 107 1.65 21.13 0.70
N ASP A 108 2.29 20.76 1.82
CA ASP A 108 3.73 20.87 2.01
C ASP A 108 4.51 19.95 1.05
N PHE A 109 3.97 18.79 0.70
CA PHE A 109 4.59 17.87 -0.25
C PHE A 109 4.51 18.33 -1.71
N SER A 110 3.46 19.08 -2.03
CA SER A 110 3.15 19.48 -3.41
C SER A 110 3.81 20.81 -3.83
N ARG A 111 4.49 21.48 -2.90
CA ARG A 111 5.25 22.72 -3.13
C ARG A 111 6.69 22.40 -3.50
#